data_AF-A0A1Y0I5B2-F1
#
_entry.id   AF-A0A1Y0I5B2-F1
#
_cell.length_a   1.000
_cell.length_b   1.000
_cell.length_c   1.000
_cell.angle_alpha   90.00
_cell.angle_beta   90.00
_cell.angle_gamma   90.00
#
_symmetry.space_group_name_H-M   'P 1'
#
loop_
_entity.id
_entity.type
_entity.pdbx_description
1 polymer ?
#
loop_
_entity_poly.entity_id
_entity_poly.type
_entity_poly.pdbx_seq_one_letter_code
_entity_poly.pdbx_strand_id
1 'polypeptide(L)'
;MRKPNERSIKASTAEPSKPCAVIIGAGTPQGIGGAVCAHFAAAGMHVYAAGRSIDKVQETTSSIIENGGKASAVVVDATEPTSIHELFEKAGLRTHAQAMAREFQPKGIHVAHVVIDGLVAGDRASEFGYGLGKAYLLSRGEEGSLDPAAVAETYWQLHVQPRTAWTHELELRPFKEKF
;
A
#
# COMPACT_ATOMS: atom_id res chain seq x y z
N MET A 1 -38.75 -37.08 -4.32
CA MET A 1 -38.29 -35.70 -4.59
C MET A 1 -37.53 -35.20 -3.36
N ARG A 2 -36.20 -35.02 -3.46
CA ARG A 2 -35.36 -34.47 -2.37
C ARG A 2 -35.34 -32.95 -2.50
N LYS A 3 -35.58 -32.22 -1.40
CA LYS A 3 -35.50 -30.76 -1.36
C LYS A 3 -34.05 -30.29 -1.64
N PRO A 4 -33.83 -29.15 -2.32
CA PRO A 4 -32.50 -28.58 -2.48
C PRO A 4 -31.95 -28.16 -1.11
N ASN A 5 -30.69 -28.46 -0.88
CA ASN A 5 -29.98 -28.23 0.37
C ASN A 5 -29.60 -26.73 0.45
N GLU A 6 -30.29 -25.94 1.27
CA GLU A 6 -29.87 -24.58 1.63
C GLU A 6 -28.62 -24.68 2.50
N ARG A 7 -27.44 -24.63 1.86
CA ARG A 7 -26.19 -24.36 2.58
C ARG A 7 -26.21 -22.91 3.03
N SER A 8 -26.63 -22.69 4.27
CA SER A 8 -26.36 -21.50 5.06
C SER A 8 -24.88 -21.11 4.88
N ILE A 9 -24.66 -19.98 4.20
CA ILE A 9 -23.34 -19.35 4.09
C ILE A 9 -23.02 -18.81 5.48
N LYS A 10 -22.24 -19.54 6.26
CA LYS A 10 -21.64 -18.99 7.48
C LYS A 10 -20.70 -17.87 7.06
N ALA A 11 -20.95 -16.66 7.56
CA ALA A 11 -20.07 -15.51 7.37
C ALA A 11 -18.63 -15.89 7.78
N SER A 12 -17.68 -15.62 6.90
CA SER A 12 -16.26 -15.90 7.11
C SER A 12 -15.72 -15.11 8.31
N THR A 13 -15.24 -15.82 9.32
CA THR A 13 -14.64 -15.30 10.56
C THR A 13 -13.19 -14.82 10.37
N ALA A 14 -12.84 -14.31 9.19
CA ALA A 14 -11.51 -13.76 8.94
C ALA A 14 -11.33 -12.47 9.76
N GLU A 15 -10.27 -12.45 10.58
CA GLU A 15 -9.81 -11.29 11.36
C GLU A 15 -9.89 -9.99 10.53
N PRO A 16 -10.44 -8.89 11.08
CA PRO A 16 -10.49 -7.63 10.37
C PRO A 16 -9.05 -7.19 10.08
N SER A 17 -8.84 -6.74 8.85
CA SER A 17 -7.52 -6.27 8.47
C SER A 17 -7.13 -5.06 9.33
N LYS A 18 -5.83 -4.93 9.67
CA LYS A 18 -5.35 -3.84 10.52
C LYS A 18 -5.84 -2.49 9.95
N PRO A 19 -6.47 -1.63 10.77
CA PRO A 19 -6.98 -0.35 10.31
C PRO A 19 -5.86 0.56 9.82
N CYS A 20 -6.19 1.46 8.90
CA CYS A 20 -5.29 2.54 8.48
C CYS A 20 -5.79 3.88 9.05
N ALA A 21 -4.89 4.85 9.15
CA ALA A 21 -5.20 6.20 9.60
C ALA A 21 -4.86 7.19 8.49
N VAL A 22 -5.80 8.09 8.17
CA VAL A 22 -5.59 9.19 7.21
C VAL A 22 -5.51 10.50 7.99
N ILE A 23 -4.36 11.17 7.95
CA ILE A 23 -4.11 12.41 8.69
C ILE A 23 -3.91 13.55 7.68
N ILE A 24 -4.95 14.36 7.49
CA ILE A 24 -4.89 15.57 6.67
C ILE A 24 -4.42 16.73 7.55
N GLY A 25 -3.41 17.47 7.09
CA GLY A 25 -2.71 18.47 7.88
C GLY A 25 -1.42 17.93 8.53
N ALA A 26 -0.87 16.84 7.98
CA ALA A 26 0.48 16.41 8.31
C ALA A 26 1.50 17.44 7.83
N GLY A 27 2.56 17.63 8.63
CA GLY A 27 3.64 18.56 8.37
C GLY A 27 4.96 17.92 8.79
N THR A 28 5.79 18.65 9.52
CA THR A 28 7.03 18.10 10.08
C THR A 28 6.74 17.13 11.24
N PRO A 29 7.68 16.24 11.60
CA PRO A 29 7.50 15.30 12.71
C PRO A 29 7.18 15.98 14.05
N GLN A 30 7.69 17.19 14.27
CA GLN A 30 7.52 17.96 15.51
C GLN A 30 6.22 18.78 15.55
N GLY A 31 5.46 18.84 14.45
CA GLY A 31 4.15 19.47 14.39
C GLY A 31 3.03 18.58 14.93
N ILE A 32 1.86 19.15 15.20
CA ILE A 32 0.68 18.40 15.68
C ILE A 32 0.34 17.23 14.75
N GLY A 33 0.27 17.48 13.44
CA GLY A 33 -0.02 16.44 12.45
C GLY A 33 1.03 15.33 12.45
N GLY A 34 2.32 15.66 12.61
CA GLY A 34 3.40 14.69 12.72
C GLY A 34 3.28 13.82 13.98
N ALA A 35 3.00 14.44 15.14
CA ALA A 35 2.79 13.74 16.39
C ALA A 35 1.57 12.80 16.35
N VAL A 36 0.46 13.24 15.73
CA VAL A 36 -0.72 12.37 15.49
C VAL A 36 -0.33 11.19 14.61
N CYS A 37 0.40 11.43 13.51
CA CYS A 37 0.88 10.34 12.65
C CYS A 37 1.71 9.33 13.45
N ALA A 38 2.68 9.79 14.24
CA ALA A 38 3.53 8.92 15.07
C ALA A 38 2.71 8.10 16.07
N HIS A 39 1.70 8.70 16.70
CA HIS A 39 0.84 8.01 17.67
C HIS A 39 0.06 6.85 17.03
N PHE A 40 -0.57 7.08 15.87
CA PHE A 40 -1.31 6.04 15.15
C PHE A 40 -0.38 4.96 14.57
N ALA A 41 0.81 5.33 14.11
CA ALA A 41 1.81 4.37 13.67
C ALA A 41 2.31 3.47 14.81
N ALA A 42 2.54 4.04 16.00
CA ALA A 42 2.92 3.27 17.19
C ALA A 42 1.83 2.30 17.65
N ALA A 43 0.56 2.59 17.35
CA ALA A 43 -0.56 1.67 17.54
C ALA A 43 -0.65 0.57 16.45
N GLY A 44 0.32 0.51 15.53
CA GLY A 44 0.43 -0.53 14.50
C GLY A 44 -0.41 -0.30 13.25
N MET A 45 -0.93 0.91 13.05
CA MET A 45 -1.70 1.28 11.86
C MET A 45 -0.79 1.77 10.73
N HIS A 46 -1.20 1.53 9.49
CA HIS A 46 -0.58 2.22 8.34
C HIS A 46 -1.09 3.66 8.30
N VAL A 47 -0.19 4.62 8.36
CA VAL A 47 -0.52 6.06 8.37
C VAL A 47 -0.35 6.67 6.98
N TYR A 48 -1.42 7.22 6.43
CA TYR A 48 -1.37 8.12 5.27
C TYR A 48 -1.23 9.55 5.78
N ALA A 49 0.01 10.05 5.82
CA ALA A 49 0.30 11.42 6.19
C ALA A 49 0.04 12.31 4.96
N ALA A 50 -0.90 13.24 5.08
CA ALA A 50 -1.36 14.07 3.98
C ALA A 50 -1.16 15.57 4.28
N GLY A 51 -0.48 16.27 3.38
CA GLY A 51 -0.23 17.71 3.51
C GLY A 51 0.25 18.32 2.20
N ARG A 52 0.32 19.65 2.16
CA ARG A 52 0.66 20.37 0.91
C ARG A 52 2.15 20.32 0.54
N SER A 53 3.03 20.21 1.54
CA SER A 53 4.48 20.22 1.34
C SER A 53 5.00 18.79 1.40
N ILE A 54 5.37 18.24 0.25
CA ILE A 54 5.86 16.87 0.14
C ILE A 54 7.08 16.63 1.04
N ASP A 55 8.03 17.57 1.09
CA ASP A 55 9.26 17.41 1.87
C ASP A 55 8.98 17.20 3.36
N LYS A 56 8.07 18.01 3.93
CA LYS A 56 7.69 17.90 5.35
C LYS A 56 6.96 16.60 5.66
N VAL A 57 6.03 16.22 4.78
CA VAL A 57 5.25 14.99 4.95
C VAL A 57 6.16 13.76 4.79
N GLN A 58 7.10 13.79 3.86
CA GLN A 58 8.11 12.75 3.68
C GLN A 58 8.98 12.61 4.93
N GLU A 59 9.46 13.72 5.50
CA GLU A 59 10.22 13.71 6.77
C GLU A 59 9.43 12.98 7.88
N THR A 60 8.15 13.29 8.04
CA THR A 60 7.26 12.58 9.00
C THR A 60 7.17 11.09 8.69
N THR A 61 6.97 10.69 7.42
CA THR A 61 6.86 9.27 7.08
C THR A 61 8.16 8.50 7.22
N SER A 62 9.30 9.11 6.86
CA SER A 62 10.63 8.52 7.06
C SER A 62 10.89 8.30 8.54
N SER A 63 10.58 9.29 9.38
CA SER A 63 10.67 9.16 10.84
C SER A 63 9.82 7.99 11.36
N ILE A 64 8.59 7.81 10.87
CA ILE A 64 7.74 6.67 11.26
C ILE A 64 8.35 5.33 10.84
N ILE A 65 8.83 5.22 9.61
CA ILE A 65 9.44 4.00 9.06
C ILE A 65 10.72 3.63 9.81
N GLU A 66 11.58 4.61 10.11
CA GLU A 66 12.79 4.42 10.90
C GLU A 66 12.50 3.91 12.33
N ASN A 67 11.33 4.22 12.87
CA ASN A 67 10.84 3.73 14.15
C ASN A 67 10.05 2.40 14.03
N GLY A 68 10.10 1.74 12.88
CA GLY A 68 9.44 0.44 12.63
C GLY A 68 7.94 0.51 12.35
N GLY A 69 7.39 1.72 12.14
CA GLY A 69 6.01 1.92 11.74
C GLY A 69 5.81 1.82 10.22
N LYS A 70 4.55 1.88 9.77
CA LYS A 70 4.20 1.91 8.34
C LYS A 70 3.54 3.24 7.98
N ALA A 71 4.08 3.95 7.00
CA ALA A 71 3.53 5.23 6.57
C ALA A 71 3.69 5.50 5.06
N SER A 72 2.76 6.28 4.50
CA SER A 72 2.77 6.76 3.12
C SER A 72 2.56 8.27 3.09
N ALA A 73 3.47 8.99 2.43
CA ALA A 73 3.31 10.43 2.21
C ALA A 73 2.37 10.67 1.02
N VAL A 74 1.44 11.61 1.18
CA VAL A 74 0.50 12.01 0.13
C VAL A 74 0.45 13.55 0.06
N VAL A 75 0.67 14.10 -1.13
CA VAL A 75 0.45 15.53 -1.36
C VAL A 75 -1.04 15.76 -1.49
N VAL A 76 -1.59 16.57 -0.60
CA VAL A 76 -3.02 16.88 -0.59
C VAL A 76 -3.23 18.36 -0.33
N ASP A 77 -4.02 18.99 -1.20
CA ASP A 77 -4.65 20.26 -0.88
C ASP A 77 -6.09 20.01 -0.42
N ALA A 78 -6.35 20.29 0.86
CA ALA A 78 -7.65 20.02 1.46
C ALA A 78 -8.76 20.94 0.93
N THR A 79 -8.42 22.02 0.23
CA THR A 79 -9.41 22.89 -0.42
C THR A 79 -9.86 22.35 -1.78
N GLU A 80 -9.12 21.39 -2.36
CA GLU A 80 -9.41 20.83 -3.69
C GLU A 80 -10.08 19.45 -3.56
N PRO A 81 -11.36 19.30 -3.92
CA PRO A 81 -12.10 18.05 -3.77
C PRO A 81 -11.44 16.85 -4.44
N THR A 82 -10.89 17.03 -5.65
CA THR A 82 -10.20 15.96 -6.38
C THR A 82 -9.00 15.43 -5.61
N SER A 83 -8.24 16.32 -4.94
CA SER A 83 -7.08 15.92 -4.15
C SER A 83 -7.47 15.09 -2.91
N ILE A 84 -8.62 15.40 -2.31
CA ILE A 84 -9.20 14.59 -1.24
C ILE A 84 -9.62 13.21 -1.76
N HIS A 85 -10.24 13.13 -2.94
CA HIS A 85 -10.68 11.86 -3.52
C HIS A 85 -9.49 10.92 -3.77
N GLU A 86 -8.43 11.43 -4.39
CA GLU A 86 -7.20 10.66 -4.66
C GLU A 86 -6.56 10.10 -3.37
N LEU A 87 -6.58 10.89 -2.27
CA LEU A 87 -6.11 10.44 -0.96
C LEU A 87 -6.91 9.22 -0.46
N PHE A 88 -8.24 9.31 -0.50
CA PHE A 88 -9.10 8.24 -0.01
C PHE A 88 -9.13 7.03 -0.93
N GLU A 89 -8.95 7.21 -2.23
CA GLU A 89 -8.74 6.11 -3.18
C GLU A 89 -7.47 5.33 -2.81
N LYS A 90 -6.35 6.03 -2.57
CA LYS A 90 -5.09 5.40 -2.17
C LYS A 90 -5.19 4.72 -0.80
N ALA A 91 -5.78 5.39 0.19
CA ALA A 91 -5.94 4.84 1.53
C ALA A 91 -6.94 3.68 1.60
N GLY A 92 -7.98 3.73 0.76
CA GLY A 92 -9.07 2.77 0.71
C GLY A 92 -8.79 1.56 -0.17
N LEU A 93 -7.79 1.60 -1.08
CA LEU A 93 -7.57 0.56 -2.10
C LEU A 93 -7.44 -0.84 -1.49
N ARG A 94 -6.69 -0.98 -0.39
CA ARG A 94 -6.53 -2.27 0.30
C ARG A 94 -7.86 -2.80 0.84
N THR A 95 -8.64 -1.94 1.49
CA THR A 95 -9.97 -2.29 2.03
C THR A 95 -10.95 -2.59 0.90
N HIS A 96 -10.89 -1.84 -0.20
CA HIS A 96 -11.71 -2.05 -1.38
C HIS A 96 -11.39 -3.40 -2.03
N ALA A 97 -10.11 -3.73 -2.21
CA ALA A 97 -9.67 -5.02 -2.72
C ALA A 97 -10.15 -6.18 -1.84
N GLN A 98 -10.14 -6.04 -0.51
CA GLN A 98 -10.70 -7.02 0.41
C GLN A 98 -12.22 -7.19 0.27
N ALA A 99 -12.97 -6.09 0.12
CA ALA A 99 -14.41 -6.15 -0.11
C ALA A 99 -14.73 -6.87 -1.42
N MET A 100 -14.01 -6.52 -2.49
CA MET A 100 -14.10 -7.20 -3.79
C MET A 100 -13.75 -8.69 -3.67
N ALA A 101 -12.69 -9.05 -2.94
CA ALA A 101 -12.31 -10.44 -2.73
C ALA A 101 -13.41 -11.24 -2.04
N ARG A 102 -14.00 -10.70 -0.96
CA ARG A 102 -15.09 -11.34 -0.22
C ARG A 102 -16.32 -11.59 -1.10
N GLU A 103 -16.65 -10.65 -1.99
CA GLU A 103 -17.82 -10.75 -2.86
C GLU A 103 -17.60 -11.66 -4.08
N PHE A 104 -16.40 -11.61 -4.67
CA PHE A 104 -16.16 -12.18 -6.00
C PHE A 104 -15.30 -13.45 -6.00
N GLN A 105 -14.47 -13.70 -4.98
CA GLN A 105 -13.74 -14.98 -4.88
C GLN A 105 -14.66 -16.21 -4.82
N PRO A 106 -15.77 -16.22 -4.06
CA PRO A 106 -16.72 -17.33 -4.08
C PRO A 106 -17.36 -17.58 -5.45
N LYS A 107 -17.44 -16.53 -6.28
CA LYS A 107 -17.96 -16.57 -7.66
C LYS A 107 -16.91 -17.00 -8.68
N GLY A 108 -15.69 -17.31 -8.23
CA GLY A 108 -14.61 -17.77 -9.10
C GLY A 108 -13.78 -16.66 -9.74
N ILE A 109 -13.76 -15.46 -9.14
CA ILE A 109 -12.89 -14.36 -9.57
C ILE A 109 -11.76 -14.18 -8.55
N HIS A 110 -10.51 -14.34 -8.99
CA HIS A 110 -9.34 -14.12 -8.13
C HIS A 110 -9.06 -12.63 -7.98
N VAL A 111 -9.30 -12.09 -6.78
CA VAL A 111 -8.94 -10.71 -6.44
C VAL A 111 -7.68 -10.72 -5.59
N ALA A 112 -6.61 -10.09 -6.09
CA ALA A 112 -5.34 -9.93 -5.41
C ALA A 112 -4.97 -8.45 -5.26
N HIS A 113 -4.33 -8.09 -4.15
CA HIS A 113 -3.78 -6.78 -3.84
C HIS A 113 -2.25 -6.91 -3.73
N VAL A 114 -1.53 -6.33 -4.68
CA VAL A 114 -0.08 -6.39 -4.75
C VAL A 114 0.50 -5.08 -4.23
N VAL A 115 1.24 -5.15 -3.13
CA VAL A 115 1.95 -4.03 -2.53
C VAL A 115 3.35 -3.99 -3.13
N ILE A 116 3.69 -2.86 -3.76
CA ILE A 116 5.03 -2.58 -4.28
C ILE A 116 5.71 -1.65 -3.29
N ASP A 117 6.61 -2.20 -2.48
CA ASP A 117 7.38 -1.49 -1.47
C ASP A 117 8.82 -1.30 -1.96
N GLY A 118 9.08 -0.16 -2.61
CA GLY A 118 10.39 0.18 -3.17
C GLY A 118 10.30 0.72 -4.60
N LEU A 119 11.43 1.23 -5.10
CA LEU A 119 11.52 1.75 -6.47
C LEU A 119 11.55 0.62 -7.49
N VAL A 120 10.77 0.75 -8.57
CA VAL A 120 10.81 -0.15 -9.72
C VAL A 120 11.75 0.42 -10.77
N ALA A 121 12.73 -0.35 -11.23
CA ALA A 121 13.76 0.03 -12.20
C ALA A 121 13.21 0.16 -13.63
N GLY A 122 12.22 1.03 -13.83
CA GLY A 122 11.67 1.40 -15.13
C GLY A 122 11.85 2.88 -15.43
N ASP A 123 11.39 3.32 -16.60
CA ASP A 123 11.58 4.69 -17.10
C ASP A 123 11.08 5.76 -16.11
N ARG A 124 9.98 5.50 -15.41
CA ARG A 124 9.42 6.39 -14.38
C ARG A 124 10.33 6.63 -13.18
N ALA A 125 11.23 5.71 -12.86
CA ALA A 125 12.18 5.93 -11.78
C ALA A 125 13.25 6.97 -12.15
N SER A 126 13.48 7.21 -13.45
CA SER A 126 14.35 8.31 -13.89
C SER A 126 13.68 9.68 -13.78
N GLU A 127 12.35 9.75 -13.80
CA GLU A 127 11.56 10.98 -13.64
C GLU A 127 11.29 11.33 -12.17
N PHE A 128 11.34 10.33 -11.28
CA PHE A 128 11.15 10.52 -9.85
C PHE A 128 12.20 11.48 -9.26
N GLY A 129 11.76 12.49 -8.50
CA GLY A 129 12.64 13.48 -7.87
C GLY A 129 13.38 14.41 -8.84
N TYR A 130 12.79 14.80 -9.98
CA TYR A 130 13.42 15.67 -10.99
C TYR A 130 14.76 15.12 -11.52
N GLY A 131 14.87 13.80 -11.74
CA GLY A 131 16.11 13.15 -12.19
C GLY A 131 16.95 12.54 -11.07
N LEU A 132 16.63 12.81 -9.80
CA LEU A 132 17.32 12.21 -8.65
C LEU A 132 17.06 10.70 -8.53
N GLY A 133 15.94 10.20 -9.03
CA GLY A 133 15.61 8.78 -8.98
C GLY A 133 16.61 7.92 -9.76
N LYS A 134 17.20 8.44 -10.85
CA LYS A 134 18.31 7.75 -11.55
C LYS A 134 19.58 7.70 -10.70
N ALA A 135 19.93 8.78 -10.01
CA ALA A 135 21.06 8.80 -9.07
C ALA A 135 20.82 7.87 -7.88
N TYR A 136 19.59 7.82 -7.38
CA TYR A 136 19.17 6.91 -6.31
C TYR A 136 19.30 5.44 -6.73
N LEU A 137 18.76 5.06 -7.90
CA LEU A 137 18.91 3.71 -8.46
C LEU A 137 20.37 3.32 -8.65
N LEU A 138 21.20 4.22 -9.22
CA LEU A 138 22.63 4.00 -9.40
C LEU A 138 23.36 3.78 -8.06
N SER A 139 22.99 4.52 -7.01
CA SER A 139 23.62 4.40 -5.69
C SER A 139 23.29 3.09 -4.96
N ARG A 140 22.17 2.43 -5.28
CA ARG A 140 21.72 1.19 -4.62
C ARG A 140 22.16 -0.09 -5.36
N GLY A 141 22.56 0.03 -6.62
CA GLY A 141 23.02 -1.09 -7.47
C GLY A 141 21.90 -2.04 -7.89
N GLU A 142 22.23 -3.15 -8.55
CA GLU A 142 21.27 -4.05 -9.22
C GLU A 142 20.16 -4.62 -8.31
N GLU A 143 20.41 -4.82 -7.01
CA GLU A 143 19.44 -5.35 -6.04
C GLU A 143 18.78 -4.25 -5.16
N GLY A 144 19.00 -3.00 -5.54
CA GLY A 144 18.53 -1.80 -4.88
C GLY A 144 17.11 -1.36 -5.23
N SER A 145 16.52 -2.04 -6.22
CA SER A 145 15.24 -1.73 -6.82
C SER A 145 14.58 -3.00 -7.33
N LEU A 146 13.27 -2.94 -7.56
CA LEU A 146 12.51 -4.02 -8.17
C LEU A 146 12.73 -4.04 -9.69
N ASP A 147 13.10 -5.20 -10.23
CA ASP A 147 13.13 -5.44 -11.66
C ASP A 147 11.69 -5.55 -12.21
N PRO A 148 11.29 -4.73 -13.20
CA PRO A 148 9.99 -4.84 -13.86
C PRO A 148 9.64 -6.26 -14.36
N ALA A 149 10.62 -7.02 -14.85
CA ALA A 149 10.40 -8.38 -15.33
C ALA A 149 10.05 -9.33 -14.18
N ALA A 150 10.74 -9.22 -13.04
CA ALA A 150 10.44 -9.98 -11.83
C ALA A 150 9.06 -9.61 -11.23
N VAL A 151 8.69 -8.33 -11.27
CA VAL A 151 7.35 -7.87 -10.86
C VAL A 151 6.28 -8.50 -11.77
N ALA A 152 6.49 -8.49 -13.09
CA ALA A 152 5.57 -9.10 -14.05
C ALA A 152 5.42 -10.62 -13.83
N GLU A 153 6.53 -11.33 -13.59
CA GLU A 153 6.51 -12.75 -13.26
C GLU A 153 5.71 -13.03 -11.99
N THR A 154 5.78 -12.15 -10.99
CA THR A 154 4.97 -12.29 -9.77
C THR A 154 3.46 -12.18 -10.07
N TYR A 155 3.06 -11.24 -10.95
CA TYR A 155 1.67 -11.17 -11.41
C TYR A 155 1.25 -12.43 -12.18
N TRP A 156 2.15 -13.00 -12.99
CA TRP A 156 1.90 -14.25 -13.68
C TRP A 156 1.70 -15.42 -12.70
N GLN A 157 2.54 -15.49 -11.66
CA GLN A 157 2.41 -16.49 -10.59
C GLN A 157 1.06 -16.39 -9.90
N LEU A 158 0.57 -15.19 -9.59
CA LEU A 158 -0.78 -14.99 -9.04
C LEU A 158 -1.87 -15.48 -10.01
N HIS A 159 -1.75 -15.16 -11.29
CA HIS A 159 -2.73 -15.55 -12.32
C HIS A 159 -2.90 -17.06 -12.43
N VAL A 160 -1.81 -17.84 -12.34
CA VAL A 160 -1.83 -19.29 -12.53
C VAL A 160 -2.14 -20.09 -11.26
N GLN A 161 -2.40 -19.42 -10.12
CA GLN A 161 -2.69 -20.11 -8.87
C GLN A 161 -3.96 -20.97 -8.98
N PRO A 162 -3.93 -22.22 -8.47
CA PRO A 162 -5.14 -23.02 -8.38
C PRO A 162 -6.11 -22.37 -7.40
N ARG A 163 -7.42 -22.49 -7.67
CA ARG A 163 -8.49 -21.93 -6.82
C ARG A 163 -8.41 -22.37 -5.35
N THR A 164 -7.74 -23.49 -5.07
CA THR A 164 -7.51 -24.03 -3.73
C THR A 164 -6.45 -23.27 -2.94
N ALA A 165 -5.68 -22.38 -3.56
CA ALA A 165 -4.55 -21.68 -2.94
C ALA A 165 -4.38 -20.25 -3.48
N TRP A 166 -5.48 -19.51 -3.66
CA TRP A 166 -5.43 -18.11 -4.07
C TRP A 166 -4.87 -17.20 -2.97
N THR A 167 -3.81 -16.47 -3.31
CA THR A 167 -3.24 -15.38 -2.52
C THR A 167 -4.08 -14.13 -2.69
N HIS A 168 -4.48 -13.51 -1.60
CA HIS A 168 -5.21 -12.23 -1.63
C HIS A 168 -4.28 -11.01 -1.53
N GLU A 169 -3.22 -11.07 -0.74
CA GLU A 169 -2.30 -9.96 -0.52
C GLU A 169 -0.85 -10.46 -0.67
N LEU A 170 -0.03 -9.72 -1.41
CA LEU A 170 1.38 -10.03 -1.65
C LEU A 170 2.20 -8.74 -1.63
N GLU A 171 3.36 -8.76 -0.98
CA GLU A 171 4.27 -7.62 -0.85
C GLU A 171 5.57 -7.93 -1.62
N LEU A 172 5.97 -7.01 -2.49
CA LEU A 172 7.22 -7.05 -3.24
C LEU A 172 8.13 -5.94 -2.73
N ARG A 173 9.39 -6.28 -2.45
CA ARG A 173 10.40 -5.31 -2.01
C ARG A 173 11.80 -5.62 -2.55
N PRO A 174 12.65 -4.62 -2.77
CA PRO A 174 14.06 -4.83 -3.07
C PRO A 174 14.79 -5.54 -1.93
N PHE A 175 15.77 -6.37 -2.29
CA PHE A 175 16.56 -7.14 -1.31
C PHE A 175 17.43 -6.23 -0.41
N LYS A 176 17.99 -5.14 -0.96
CA LYS A 176 18.90 -4.25 -0.22
C LYS A 176 18.22 -3.19 0.65
N GLU A 177 16.89 -3.13 0.68
CA GLU A 177 16.15 -2.23 1.57
C GLU A 177 15.99 -2.82 2.97
N LYS A 178 16.30 -2.03 4.01
CA LYS A 178 16.18 -2.45 5.41
C LYS A 178 14.71 -2.71 5.76
N PHE A 179 14.47 -3.76 6.56
CA PHE A 179 13.18 -4.04 7.18
C PHE A 179 12.83 -3.04 8.28
#